data_AF-A0A1W9H3V0-F1
#
_entry.id   AF-A0A1W9H3V0-F1
#
_cell.length_a   1.000
_cell.length_b   1.000
_cell.length_c   1.000
_cell.angle_alpha   90.00
_cell.angle_beta   90.00
_cell.angle_gamma   90.00
#
_symmetry.space_group_name_H-M   'P 1'
#
loop_
_entity.id
_entity.type
_entity.pdbx_description
1 polymer ?
#
loop_
_entity_poly.entity_id
_entity_poly.type
_entity_poly.pdbx_seq_one_letter_code
_entity_poly.pdbx_strand_id
1 'polypeptide(L)'
;MTKMRAPLSYDRAIARIAALIGYDEMARVTGRAVRTVRNWGDPDTGESCPIVCAEALDLAFVAAGGDGRPMAETLLRRLDMAAQDRFADRAALGRATQALAKEAGEALAATIAAAREGATACDLAAAAREAEEMIEAASAVLADINALRARGQG
;
A
#
# COMPACT_ATOMS: atom_id res chain seq x y z
N MET A 1 13.27 -30.14 -2.97
CA MET A 1 13.00 -29.24 -4.12
C MET A 1 12.26 -28.01 -3.60
N THR A 2 12.86 -26.83 -3.72
CA THR A 2 12.24 -25.56 -3.32
C THR A 2 11.31 -25.12 -4.45
N LYS A 3 9.99 -25.27 -4.28
CA LYS A 3 9.02 -24.74 -5.25
C LYS A 3 9.20 -23.22 -5.35
N MET A 4 9.24 -22.69 -6.57
CA MET A 4 9.38 -21.26 -6.82
C MET A 4 8.10 -20.55 -6.40
N ARG A 5 8.23 -19.57 -5.50
CA ARG A 5 7.10 -18.80 -4.94
C ARG A 5 7.06 -17.42 -5.56
N ALA A 6 5.88 -16.99 -5.99
CA ALA A 6 5.73 -15.70 -6.63
C ALA A 6 6.07 -14.55 -5.65
N PRO A 7 6.63 -13.43 -6.11
CA PRO A 7 6.71 -12.22 -5.30
C PRO A 7 5.31 -11.76 -4.87
N LEU A 8 5.16 -11.31 -3.62
CA LEU A 8 3.89 -10.79 -3.07
C LEU A 8 2.72 -11.79 -3.07
N SER A 9 3.02 -13.07 -2.87
CA SER A 9 2.02 -14.13 -2.75
C SER A 9 1.86 -14.63 -1.32
N TYR A 10 0.67 -15.15 -1.01
CA TYR A 10 0.38 -15.71 0.32
C TYR A 10 1.25 -16.93 0.61
N ASP A 11 1.60 -17.75 -0.39
CA ASP A 11 2.52 -18.87 -0.22
C ASP A 11 3.93 -18.40 0.19
N ARG A 12 4.39 -17.25 -0.32
CA ARG A 12 5.67 -16.65 0.10
C ARG A 12 5.60 -16.10 1.52
N ALA A 13 4.49 -15.47 1.91
CA ALA A 13 4.27 -15.00 3.28
C ALA A 13 4.27 -16.16 4.28
N ILE A 14 3.53 -17.24 3.97
CA ILE A 14 3.51 -18.47 4.76
C ILE A 14 4.91 -19.08 4.87
N ALA A 15 5.67 -19.13 3.77
CA ALA A 15 7.04 -19.65 3.79
C ALA A 15 7.99 -18.79 4.65
N ARG A 16 7.84 -17.47 4.64
CA ARG A 16 8.61 -16.54 5.48
C ARG A 16 8.31 -16.76 6.96
N ILE A 17 7.04 -16.93 7.31
CA ILE A 17 6.63 -17.20 8.70
C ILE A 17 7.14 -18.57 9.15
N ALA A 18 6.96 -19.60 8.32
CA ALA A 18 7.43 -20.95 8.60
C ALA A 18 8.96 -21.02 8.77
N ALA A 19 9.72 -20.17 8.07
CA ALA A 19 11.18 -20.10 8.23
C ALA A 19 11.62 -19.59 9.60
N LEU A 20 10.80 -18.78 10.29
CA LEU A 20 11.12 -18.25 11.61
C LEU A 20 10.57 -19.12 12.75
N ILE A 21 9.28 -19.44 12.72
CA ILE A 21 8.60 -20.12 13.84
C ILE A 21 8.32 -21.61 13.60
N GLY A 22 8.46 -22.09 12.36
CA GLY A 22 8.18 -23.48 12.00
C GLY A 22 6.68 -23.82 11.88
N TYR A 23 6.37 -24.89 11.14
CA TYR A 23 4.98 -25.29 10.86
C TYR A 23 4.22 -25.82 12.08
N ASP A 24 4.92 -26.39 13.07
CA ASP A 24 4.28 -26.92 14.28
C ASP A 24 3.74 -25.78 15.16
N GLU A 25 4.52 -24.69 15.29
CA GLU A 25 4.08 -23.50 16.01
C GLU A 25 2.94 -22.78 15.28
N MET A 26 3.05 -22.66 13.95
CA MET A 26 1.96 -22.12 13.13
C MET A 26 0.64 -22.91 13.30
N ALA A 27 0.72 -24.24 13.36
CA ALA A 27 -0.43 -25.10 13.62
C ALA A 27 -1.03 -24.86 15.02
N ARG A 28 -0.17 -24.73 16.04
CA ARG A 28 -0.57 -24.44 17.42
C ARG A 28 -1.32 -23.11 17.53
N VAL A 29 -0.77 -22.02 16.97
CA VAL A 29 -1.37 -20.67 17.11
C VAL A 29 -2.65 -20.51 16.29
N THR A 30 -2.80 -21.26 15.20
CA THR A 30 -4.01 -21.21 14.36
C THR A 30 -5.08 -22.23 14.74
N GLY A 31 -4.76 -23.17 15.63
CA GLY A 31 -5.66 -24.28 15.98
C GLY A 31 -5.94 -25.22 14.81
N ARG A 32 -5.03 -25.30 13.83
CA ARG A 32 -5.18 -26.13 12.63
C ARG A 32 -4.18 -27.28 12.61
N ALA A 33 -4.46 -28.30 11.79
CA ALA A 33 -3.50 -29.37 11.57
C ALA A 33 -2.27 -28.86 10.81
N VAL A 34 -1.08 -29.38 11.13
CA VAL A 34 0.19 -29.06 10.44
C VAL A 34 0.07 -29.23 8.92
N ARG A 35 -0.65 -30.27 8.47
CA ARG A 35 -0.93 -30.50 7.05
C ARG A 35 -1.69 -29.33 6.41
N THR A 36 -2.73 -28.83 7.06
CA THR A 36 -3.53 -27.69 6.57
C THR A 36 -2.67 -26.44 6.45
N VAL A 37 -1.84 -26.15 7.45
CA VAL A 37 -0.94 -25.00 7.40
C VAL A 37 0.09 -25.12 6.26
N ARG A 38 0.62 -26.33 6.02
CA ARG A 38 1.51 -26.59 4.88
C ARG A 38 0.81 -26.37 3.54
N ASN A 39 -0.45 -26.80 3.43
CA ASN A 39 -1.24 -26.62 2.21
C ASN A 39 -1.46 -25.14 1.88
N TRP A 40 -1.65 -24.26 2.86
CA TRP A 40 -1.73 -22.81 2.62
C TRP A 40 -0.47 -22.21 1.96
N GLY A 41 0.68 -22.85 2.15
CA GLY A 41 1.95 -22.47 1.54
C GLY A 41 2.27 -23.20 0.24
N ASP A 42 1.38 -24.08 -0.23
CA ASP A 42 1.54 -24.89 -1.44
C ASP A 42 0.62 -24.37 -2.55
N PRO A 43 1.18 -23.74 -3.61
CA PRO A 43 0.39 -23.17 -4.70
C PRO A 43 -0.45 -24.22 -5.46
N ASP A 44 -0.11 -25.51 -5.37
CA ASP A 44 -0.79 -26.58 -6.11
C ASP A 44 -2.07 -27.10 -5.43
N THR A 45 -2.31 -26.73 -4.16
CA THR A 45 -3.45 -27.28 -3.39
C THR A 45 -4.73 -26.45 -3.51
N GLY A 46 -4.60 -25.17 -3.86
CA GLY A 46 -5.71 -24.20 -3.86
C GLY A 46 -6.27 -23.87 -2.46
N GLU A 47 -5.72 -24.44 -1.39
CA GLU A 47 -6.16 -24.13 -0.03
C GLU A 47 -5.67 -22.73 0.39
N SER A 48 -6.58 -21.93 0.95
CA SER A 48 -6.28 -20.56 1.39
C SER A 48 -6.30 -20.46 2.91
N CYS A 49 -5.39 -19.65 3.46
CA CYS A 49 -5.37 -19.33 4.88
C CYS A 49 -6.56 -18.41 5.23
N PRO A 50 -7.44 -18.78 6.18
CA PRO A 50 -8.48 -17.88 6.66
C PRO A 50 -7.89 -16.63 7.31
N ILE A 51 -8.56 -15.48 7.17
CA ILE A 51 -8.02 -14.18 7.65
C ILE A 51 -7.72 -14.17 9.14
N VAL A 52 -8.59 -14.78 9.95
CA VAL A 52 -8.37 -14.93 11.41
C VAL A 52 -7.12 -15.76 11.74
N CYS A 53 -6.76 -16.72 10.89
CA CYS A 53 -5.52 -17.47 11.05
C CYS A 53 -4.32 -16.64 10.59
N ALA A 54 -4.46 -15.87 9.50
CA ALA A 54 -3.43 -14.97 9.02
C ALA A 54 -3.03 -13.92 10.07
N GLU A 55 -4.01 -13.34 10.77
CA GLU A 55 -3.79 -12.41 11.89
C GLU A 55 -3.01 -13.07 13.03
N ALA A 56 -3.41 -14.27 13.46
CA ALA A 56 -2.72 -15.02 14.51
C ALA A 56 -1.27 -15.36 14.13
N LEU A 57 -1.03 -15.68 12.85
CA LEU A 57 0.31 -15.98 12.34
C LEU A 57 1.21 -14.74 12.30
N ASP A 58 0.70 -13.58 11.88
CA ASP A 58 1.48 -12.34 11.89
C ASP A 58 1.84 -11.92 13.33
N LEU A 59 0.91 -12.06 14.28
CA LEU A 59 1.19 -11.78 15.70
C LEU A 59 2.25 -12.74 16.27
N ALA A 60 2.16 -14.03 15.93
CA ALA A 60 3.15 -15.03 16.35
C ALA A 60 4.53 -14.75 15.73
N PHE A 61 4.57 -14.31 14.47
CA PHE A 61 5.81 -13.93 13.77
C PHE A 61 6.50 -12.76 14.46
N VAL A 62 5.75 -11.70 14.81
CA VAL A 62 6.27 -10.54 15.54
C VAL A 62 6.72 -10.93 16.95
N ALA A 63 5.94 -11.76 17.65
CA ALA A 63 6.30 -12.22 19.00
C ALA A 63 7.61 -13.04 19.02
N ALA A 64 7.93 -13.73 17.93
CA ALA A 64 9.18 -14.46 17.74
C ALA A 64 10.36 -13.57 17.30
N GLY A 65 10.19 -12.24 17.25
CA GLY A 65 11.22 -11.28 16.82
C GLY A 65 11.29 -11.06 15.31
N GLY A 66 10.29 -11.52 14.55
CA GLY A 66 10.16 -11.24 13.13
C GLY A 66 9.76 -9.78 12.88
N ASP A 67 10.34 -9.18 11.83
CA ASP A 67 10.02 -7.81 11.43
C ASP A 67 8.87 -7.75 10.42
N GLY A 68 7.92 -6.85 10.66
CA GLY A 68 6.74 -6.67 9.81
C GLY A 68 5.62 -7.67 10.06
N ARG A 69 4.66 -7.69 9.14
CA ARG A 69 3.44 -8.53 9.20
C ARG A 69 3.23 -9.19 7.84
N PRO A 70 3.89 -10.33 7.56
CA PRO A 70 3.95 -10.89 6.21
C PRO A 70 2.59 -11.12 5.52
N MET A 71 1.57 -11.58 6.26
CA MET A 71 0.24 -11.81 5.69
C MET A 71 -0.50 -10.50 5.42
N ALA A 72 -0.50 -9.58 6.39
CA ALA A 72 -1.14 -8.27 6.24
C ALA A 72 -0.48 -7.42 5.14
N GLU A 73 0.86 -7.39 5.07
CA GLU A 73 1.60 -6.73 4.00
C GLU A 73 1.20 -7.29 2.63
N THR A 74 1.10 -8.61 2.52
CA THR A 74 0.69 -9.27 1.27
C THR A 74 -0.73 -8.87 0.88
N LEU A 75 -1.68 -8.87 1.84
CA LEU A 75 -3.07 -8.45 1.59
C LEU A 75 -3.12 -7.00 1.11
N LEU A 76 -2.48 -6.07 1.84
CA LEU A 76 -2.48 -4.65 1.50
C LEU A 76 -1.88 -4.41 0.12
N ARG A 77 -0.72 -5.00 -0.18
CA ARG A 77 -0.10 -4.85 -1.51
C ARG A 77 -0.95 -5.41 -2.64
N ARG A 78 -1.64 -6.53 -2.43
CA ARG A 78 -2.56 -7.09 -3.42
C ARG A 78 -3.80 -6.21 -3.61
N LEU A 79 -4.31 -5.60 -2.54
CA LEU A 79 -5.38 -4.61 -2.62
C LEU A 79 -4.92 -3.35 -3.35
N ASP A 80 -3.71 -2.85 -3.09
CA ASP A 80 -3.14 -1.72 -3.81
C ASP A 80 -3.02 -2.02 -5.31
N MET A 81 -2.47 -3.19 -5.68
CA MET A 81 -2.39 -3.63 -7.08
C MET A 81 -3.78 -3.75 -7.72
N ALA A 82 -4.73 -4.38 -7.03
CA ALA A 82 -6.10 -4.51 -7.52
C ALA A 82 -6.82 -3.14 -7.60
N ALA A 83 -6.49 -2.19 -6.71
CA ALA A 83 -7.03 -0.84 -6.73
C ALA A 83 -6.44 -0.03 -7.87
N GLN A 84 -5.14 -0.18 -8.16
CA GLN A 84 -4.53 0.38 -9.36
C GLN A 84 -5.26 -0.16 -10.60
N ASP A 85 -5.45 -1.48 -10.72
CA ASP A 85 -6.15 -2.10 -11.85
C ASP A 85 -7.61 -1.64 -11.96
N ARG A 86 -8.34 -1.60 -10.85
CA ARG A 86 -9.81 -1.38 -10.82
C ARG A 86 -10.23 0.08 -10.73
N PHE A 87 -9.42 0.97 -10.17
CA PHE A 87 -9.80 2.35 -9.84
C PHE A 87 -8.90 3.43 -10.45
N ALA A 88 -7.88 3.10 -11.25
CA ALA A 88 -7.32 4.08 -12.20
C ALA A 88 -8.32 4.30 -13.37
N ASP A 89 -9.48 4.82 -13.00
CA ASP A 89 -10.58 5.22 -13.87
C ASP A 89 -10.53 6.75 -13.97
N ARG A 90 -11.07 7.33 -15.04
CA ARG A 90 -11.11 8.79 -15.26
C ARG A 90 -11.66 9.57 -14.05
N ALA A 91 -12.42 8.91 -13.19
CA ALA A 91 -12.90 9.44 -11.91
C ALA A 91 -11.78 9.70 -10.87
N ALA A 92 -10.71 8.87 -10.82
CA ALA A 92 -9.55 9.13 -9.96
C ALA A 92 -8.81 10.39 -10.42
N LEU A 93 -8.53 10.48 -11.73
CA LEU A 93 -7.99 11.69 -12.35
C LEU A 93 -8.88 12.91 -12.05
N GLY A 94 -10.20 12.75 -12.12
CA GLY A 94 -11.16 13.81 -11.79
C GLY A 94 -11.03 14.29 -10.34
N ARG A 95 -10.92 13.37 -9.37
CA ARG A 95 -10.72 13.73 -7.95
C ARG A 95 -9.36 14.36 -7.69
N ALA A 96 -8.30 13.82 -8.27
CA ALA A 96 -6.95 14.39 -8.15
C ALA A 96 -6.89 15.79 -8.76
N THR A 97 -7.56 16.00 -9.90
CA THR A 97 -7.67 17.32 -10.55
C THR A 97 -8.46 18.30 -9.68
N GLN A 98 -9.53 17.86 -9.03
CA GLN A 98 -10.30 18.70 -8.10
C GLN A 98 -9.44 19.13 -6.89
N ALA A 99 -8.67 18.21 -6.32
CA ALA A 99 -7.74 18.53 -5.24
C ALA A 99 -6.68 19.55 -5.70
N LEU A 100 -6.03 19.28 -6.85
CA LEU A 100 -5.07 20.23 -7.43
C LEU A 100 -5.69 21.62 -7.66
N ALA A 101 -6.93 21.70 -8.13
CA ALA A 101 -7.59 22.99 -8.34
C ALA A 101 -7.77 23.79 -7.03
N LYS A 102 -8.07 23.10 -5.92
CA LYS A 102 -8.15 23.72 -4.59
C LYS A 102 -6.77 24.19 -4.14
N GLU A 103 -5.79 23.27 -4.07
CA GLU A 103 -4.46 23.57 -3.54
C GLU A 103 -3.72 24.62 -4.39
N ALA A 104 -3.90 24.61 -5.72
CA ALA A 104 -3.35 25.65 -6.58
C ALA A 104 -3.97 27.03 -6.30
N GLY A 105 -5.26 27.09 -5.99
CA GLY A 105 -5.93 28.33 -5.61
C GLY A 105 -5.40 28.89 -4.29
N GLU A 106 -5.23 28.02 -3.29
CA GLU A 106 -4.70 28.36 -1.96
C GLU A 106 -3.23 28.80 -2.06
N ALA A 107 -2.40 28.11 -2.85
CA ALA A 107 -1.02 28.48 -3.12
C ALA A 107 -0.90 29.83 -3.86
N LEU A 108 -1.72 30.06 -4.88
CA LEU A 108 -1.74 31.35 -5.59
C LEU A 108 -2.17 32.49 -4.67
N ALA A 109 -3.19 32.28 -3.83
CA ALA A 109 -3.63 33.28 -2.86
C ALA A 109 -2.53 33.60 -1.83
N ALA A 110 -1.88 32.58 -1.28
CA ALA A 110 -0.82 32.74 -0.29
C ALA A 110 0.43 33.42 -0.87
N THR A 111 0.83 33.06 -2.09
CA THR A 111 1.97 33.72 -2.77
C THR A 111 1.68 35.17 -3.14
N ILE A 112 0.46 35.51 -3.54
CA ILE A 112 0.03 36.91 -3.74
C ILE A 112 0.11 37.68 -2.42
N ALA A 113 -0.36 37.10 -1.30
CA ALA A 113 -0.29 37.75 0.01
C ALA A 113 1.17 37.99 0.45
N ALA A 114 2.04 36.99 0.26
CA ALA A 114 3.46 37.08 0.58
C ALA A 114 4.23 38.07 -0.31
N ALA A 115 3.73 38.41 -1.50
CA ALA A 115 4.35 39.38 -2.40
C ALA A 115 4.00 40.84 -2.07
N ARG A 116 3.10 41.10 -1.11
CA ARG A 116 2.69 42.47 -0.74
C ARG A 116 3.77 43.17 0.08
N GLU A 117 3.85 44.49 -0.07
CA GLU A 117 4.64 45.31 0.86
C GLU A 117 4.14 45.12 2.30
N GLY A 118 5.06 44.85 3.22
CA GLY A 118 4.76 44.56 4.62
C GLY A 118 4.42 43.09 4.91
N ALA A 119 4.61 42.16 3.96
CA ALA A 119 4.49 40.73 4.22
C ALA A 119 5.40 40.27 5.36
N THR A 120 4.86 39.43 6.23
CA THR A 120 5.55 38.90 7.40
C THR A 120 6.25 37.58 7.10
N ALA A 121 7.14 37.15 8.00
CA ALA A 121 7.73 35.81 7.93
C ALA A 121 6.67 34.70 7.98
N CYS A 122 5.52 34.94 8.62
CA CYS A 122 4.40 34.00 8.65
C CYS A 122 3.73 33.86 7.28
N ASP A 123 3.59 34.97 6.53
CA ASP A 123 3.01 34.96 5.19
C ASP A 123 3.91 34.20 4.20
N LEU A 124 5.23 34.37 4.31
CA LEU A 124 6.22 33.62 3.52
C LEU A 124 6.19 32.12 3.84
N ALA A 125 6.09 31.75 5.13
CA ALA A 125 6.00 30.36 5.55
C ALA A 125 4.69 29.69 5.10
N ALA A 126 3.57 30.43 5.16
CA ALA A 126 2.29 29.95 4.63
C ALA A 126 2.37 29.73 3.12
N ALA A 127 2.92 30.69 2.36
CA ALA A 127 3.10 30.55 0.92
C ALA A 127 3.97 29.34 0.53
N ALA A 128 5.03 29.06 1.28
CA ALA A 128 5.86 27.88 1.06
C ALA A 128 5.08 26.58 1.30
N ARG A 129 4.35 26.46 2.42
CA ARG A 129 3.54 25.28 2.75
C ARG A 129 2.47 25.02 1.68
N GLU A 130 1.69 26.04 1.31
CA GLU A 130 0.64 25.89 0.29
C GLU A 130 1.22 25.50 -1.09
N ALA A 131 2.41 26.01 -1.42
CA ALA A 131 3.11 25.62 -2.66
C ALA A 131 3.57 24.14 -2.63
N GLU A 132 4.00 23.63 -1.47
CA GLU A 132 4.33 22.21 -1.29
C GLU A 132 3.07 21.33 -1.45
N GLU A 133 1.96 21.70 -0.83
CA GLU A 133 0.67 21.00 -0.94
C GLU A 133 0.17 20.95 -2.40
N MET A 134 0.32 22.05 -3.16
CA MET A 134 0.05 22.09 -4.60
C MET A 134 0.96 21.13 -5.40
N ILE A 135 2.25 21.04 -5.08
CA ILE A 135 3.20 20.14 -5.78
C ILE A 135 2.82 18.68 -5.55
N GLU A 136 2.42 18.31 -4.33
CA GLU A 136 1.95 16.96 -4.03
C GLU A 136 0.69 16.63 -4.83
N ALA A 137 -0.29 17.54 -4.86
CA ALA A 137 -1.50 17.36 -5.65
C ALA A 137 -1.23 17.26 -7.16
N ALA A 138 -0.31 18.06 -7.69
CA ALA A 138 0.09 18.01 -9.10
C ALA A 138 0.78 16.68 -9.45
N SER A 139 1.59 16.17 -8.53
CA SER A 139 2.28 14.87 -8.67
C SER A 139 1.28 13.71 -8.73
N ALA A 140 0.21 13.77 -7.91
CA ALA A 140 -0.88 12.79 -7.96
C ALA A 140 -1.61 12.80 -9.32
N VAL A 141 -1.93 13.98 -9.86
CA VAL A 141 -2.53 14.12 -11.20
C VAL A 141 -1.62 13.54 -12.29
N LEU A 142 -0.31 13.82 -12.23
CA LEU A 142 0.65 13.29 -13.20
C LEU A 142 0.75 11.76 -13.15
N ALA A 143 0.72 11.17 -11.96
CA ALA A 143 0.69 9.73 -11.77
C ALA A 143 -0.55 9.11 -12.43
N ASP A 144 -1.73 9.70 -12.20
CA ASP A 144 -2.99 9.23 -12.79
C ASP A 144 -2.98 9.33 -14.33
N ILE A 145 -2.45 10.42 -14.90
CA ILE A 145 -2.31 10.59 -16.35
C ILE A 145 -1.38 9.50 -16.93
N ASN A 146 -0.24 9.25 -16.29
CA ASN A 146 0.70 8.23 -16.75
C ASN A 146 0.11 6.82 -16.69
N ALA A 147 -0.64 6.51 -15.63
CA ALA A 147 -1.36 5.25 -15.49
C ALA A 147 -2.40 5.06 -16.61
N LEU A 148 -3.16 6.10 -16.95
CA LEU A 148 -4.12 6.06 -18.06
C LEU A 148 -3.44 5.91 -19.43
N ARG A 149 -2.30 6.59 -19.64
CA ARG A 149 -1.52 6.49 -20.89
C ARG A 149 -0.98 5.08 -21.13
N ALA A 150 -0.46 4.43 -20.08
CA ALA A 150 0.07 3.06 -20.18
C ALA A 150 -1.01 2.05 -20.61
N ARG A 151 -2.29 2.32 -20.29
CA ARG A 151 -3.42 1.47 -20.66
C ARG A 151 -3.90 1.67 -22.10
N GLY A 152 -3.78 2.88 -22.63
CA GLY A 152 -4.20 3.20 -24.01
C GLY A 152 -3.20 2.77 -25.09
N GLN A 153 -2.05 2.20 -24.70
CA GLN A 153 -0.98 1.74 -25.59
C GLN A 153 -0.87 0.20 -25.67
N GLY A 154 -1.81 -0.54 -25.08
CA GLY A 154 -1.96 -2.00 -25.22
C GLY A 154 -3.19 -2.37 -26.04
#